data_AF-A0A2M6WC76-F1
#
_entry.id   AF-A0A2M6WC76-F1
#
_cell.length_a   1.000
_cell.length_b   1.000
_cell.length_c   1.000
_cell.angle_alpha   90.00
_cell.angle_beta   90.00
_cell.angle_gamma   90.00
#
_symmetry.space_group_name_H-M   'P 1'
#
loop_
_entity.id
_entity.type
_entity.pdbx_description
1 polymer ?
#
loop_
_entity_poly.entity_id
_entity_poly.type
_entity_poly.pdbx_seq_one_letter_code
_entity_poly.pdbx_strand_id
1 'polypeptide(L)'
;MLNPLFFCLVAAFCFGVWPVISRYSGLNQTWVMITAGSPAILYPLYLVIKNVDKPEPKALLIGLIAGAINAIGFLAYTKLIGWQGQDISRLIPITLTMTPIVIAVFGIMVFREPMTIHRIFGLILGISAIYLLSR
;
A
#
# COMPACT_ATOMS: atom_id res chain seq x y z
N MET A 1 -18.98 -17.81 3.73
CA MET A 1 -17.87 -16.91 4.11
C MET A 1 -17.18 -16.46 2.83
N LEU A 2 -16.92 -15.16 2.65
CA LEU A 2 -16.19 -14.67 1.48
C LEU A 2 -14.74 -15.17 1.52
N ASN A 3 -14.22 -15.63 0.39
CA ASN A 3 -12.87 -16.19 0.28
C ASN A 3 -11.82 -15.06 0.44
N PRO A 4 -10.83 -15.16 1.35
CA PRO A 4 -9.78 -14.16 1.50
C PRO A 4 -9.06 -13.79 0.19
N LEU A 5 -8.89 -14.77 -0.71
CA LEU A 5 -8.26 -14.56 -2.02
C LEU A 5 -9.06 -13.59 -2.90
N PHE A 6 -10.39 -13.53 -2.73
CA PHE A 6 -11.22 -12.56 -3.44
C PHE A 6 -10.87 -11.13 -3.04
N PHE A 7 -10.70 -10.86 -1.74
CA PHE A 7 -10.31 -9.53 -1.26
C PHE A 7 -8.87 -9.18 -1.69
N CYS A 8 -7.96 -10.16 -1.70
CA CYS A 8 -6.62 -9.96 -2.26
C CYS A 8 -6.67 -9.56 -3.73
N LEU A 9 -7.53 -10.22 -4.53
CA LEU A 9 -7.70 -9.91 -5.95
C LEU A 9 -8.28 -8.50 -6.16
N VAL A 10 -9.33 -8.15 -5.43
CA VAL A 10 -9.94 -6.82 -5.50
C VAL A 10 -8.93 -5.74 -5.10
N ALA A 11 -8.19 -5.95 -4.01
CA ALA A 11 -7.13 -5.04 -3.59
C ALA A 11 -6.06 -4.91 -4.67
N ALA A 12 -5.54 -6.02 -5.21
CA ALA A 12 -4.52 -5.99 -6.25
C ALA A 12 -5.00 -5.24 -7.51
N PHE A 13 -6.26 -5.45 -7.92
CA PHE A 13 -6.85 -4.74 -9.05
C PHE A 13 -6.94 -3.22 -8.78
N CYS A 14 -7.52 -2.82 -7.64
CA CYS A 14 -7.63 -1.41 -7.29
C CYS A 14 -6.25 -0.75 -7.16
N PHE A 15 -5.31 -1.37 -6.44
CA PHE A 15 -3.95 -0.87 -6.23
C PHE A 15 -3.10 -0.87 -7.51
N GLY A 16 -3.40 -1.74 -8.48
CA GLY A 16 -2.72 -1.78 -9.78
C GLY A 16 -3.27 -0.78 -10.80
N VAL A 17 -4.58 -0.54 -10.81
CA VAL A 17 -5.24 0.33 -11.81
C VAL A 17 -5.17 1.81 -11.43
N TRP A 18 -5.35 2.15 -10.14
CA TRP A 18 -5.39 3.56 -9.73
C TRP A 18 -4.13 4.38 -10.07
N PRO A 19 -2.88 3.86 -10.03
CA PRO A 19 -1.70 4.65 -10.37
C PRO A 19 -1.69 5.02 -11.86
N VAL A 20 -2.21 4.13 -12.70
CA VAL A 20 -2.35 4.35 -14.15
C VAL A 20 -3.37 5.44 -14.42
N ILE A 21 -4.56 5.34 -13.81
CA ILE A 21 -5.61 6.39 -13.90
C ILE A 21 -5.07 7.73 -13.37
N SER A 22 -4.37 7.70 -12.24
CA SER A 22 -3.77 8.89 -11.63
C SER A 22 -2.74 9.54 -12.55
N ARG A 23 -1.84 8.79 -13.17
CA ARG A 23 -0.88 9.34 -14.14
C ARG A 23 -1.59 9.88 -15.38
N TYR A 24 -2.58 9.16 -15.89
CA TYR A 24 -3.36 9.58 -17.06
C TYR A 24 -4.16 10.87 -16.82
N SER A 25 -4.58 11.13 -15.57
CA SER A 25 -5.32 12.35 -15.22
C SER A 25 -4.56 13.67 -15.44
N GLY A 26 -3.24 13.62 -15.57
CA GLY A 26 -2.39 14.82 -15.70
C GLY A 26 -2.33 15.69 -14.44
N LEU A 27 -2.95 15.26 -13.34
CA LEU A 27 -2.91 15.97 -12.06
C LEU A 27 -1.48 16.01 -11.50
N ASN A 28 -1.11 17.15 -10.93
CA ASN A 28 0.13 17.24 -10.16
C ASN A 28 0.04 16.42 -8.86
N GLN A 29 1.19 16.18 -8.22
CA GLN A 29 1.28 15.36 -7.03
C GLN A 29 0.32 15.80 -5.91
N THR A 30 0.21 17.11 -5.66
CA THR A 30 -0.68 17.64 -4.62
C THR A 30 -2.14 17.29 -4.89
N TRP A 31 -2.60 17.45 -6.13
CA TRP A 31 -3.97 17.12 -6.51
C TRP A 31 -4.23 15.61 -6.46
N VAL A 32 -3.28 14.77 -6.86
CA VAL A 32 -3.37 13.31 -6.69
C VAL A 32 -3.54 12.95 -5.22
N MET A 33 -2.77 13.58 -4.32
CA MET A 33 -2.89 13.31 -2.89
C MET A 33 -4.26 13.67 -2.33
N ILE A 34 -4.83 14.80 -2.77
CA ILE A 34 -6.16 15.24 -2.34
C ILE A 34 -7.23 14.28 -2.86
N THR A 35 -7.21 13.96 -4.16
CA THR A 35 -8.27 13.16 -4.80
C THR A 35 -8.22 11.68 -4.39
N ALA A 36 -7.04 11.10 -4.21
CA ALA A 36 -6.90 9.72 -3.73
C ALA A 36 -7.01 9.61 -2.19
N GLY A 37 -6.61 10.64 -1.44
CA GLY A 37 -6.68 10.64 0.02
C GLY A 37 -8.08 10.96 0.58
N SER A 38 -8.87 11.80 -0.09
CA SER A 38 -10.17 12.25 0.43
C SER A 38 -11.20 11.12 0.64
N PRO A 39 -11.37 10.12 -0.24
CA PRO A 39 -12.32 9.03 0.04
C PRO A 39 -11.89 8.18 1.25
N ALA A 40 -10.58 8.05 1.49
CA ALA A 40 -10.03 7.33 2.63
C ALA A 40 -10.29 8.01 3.98
N ILE A 41 -10.72 9.29 3.97
CA ILE A 41 -11.10 10.05 5.18
C ILE A 41 -12.62 10.13 5.31
N LEU A 42 -13.32 10.43 4.22
CA LEU A 42 -14.77 10.70 4.24
C LEU A 42 -15.60 9.49 4.69
N TYR A 43 -15.24 8.28 4.24
CA TYR A 43 -15.98 7.08 4.61
C TYR A 43 -15.79 6.70 6.09
N PRO A 44 -14.57 6.67 6.66
CA PRO A 44 -14.41 6.49 8.11
C PRO A 44 -15.11 7.57 8.95
N LEU A 45 -15.07 8.84 8.53
CA LEU A 45 -15.78 9.92 9.22
C LEU A 45 -17.30 9.67 9.26
N TYR A 46 -17.87 9.22 8.14
CA TYR A 46 -19.28 8.80 8.08
C TYR A 46 -19.59 7.68 9.07
N LEU A 47 -18.70 6.70 9.23
CA LEU A 47 -18.87 5.62 10.21
C LEU A 47 -18.79 6.11 11.66
N VAL A 48 -17.90 7.06 11.96
CA VAL A 48 -17.81 7.69 13.29
C VAL A 48 -19.12 8.43 13.63
N ILE A 49 -19.72 9.13 12.65
CA ILE A 49 -21.03 9.80 12.83
C ILE A 49 -22.14 8.77 13.12
N LYS A 50 -22.02 7.55 12.58
CA LYS A 50 -22.92 6.43 12.87
C LYS A 50 -22.69 5.74 14.23
N ASN A 51 -21.90 6.36 15.12
CA ASN A 51 -21.62 5.90 16.48
C ASN A 51 -21.01 4.50 16.56
N VAL A 52 -19.99 4.24 15.72
CA VAL A 52 -19.08 3.10 15.97
C VAL A 52 -18.38 3.30 17.31
N ASP A 53 -18.12 2.21 18.03
CA ASP A 53 -17.47 2.22 19.35
C ASP A 53 -16.19 3.05 19.36
N LYS A 54 -16.02 3.83 20.43
CA LYS A 54 -14.80 4.64 20.62
C LYS A 54 -13.61 3.70 20.82
N PRO A 55 -12.52 3.86 20.06
CA PRO A 55 -11.34 3.03 20.25
C PRO A 55 -10.64 3.36 21.57
N GLU A 56 -9.91 2.39 22.10
CA GLU A 56 -8.99 2.61 23.21
C GLU A 56 -7.95 3.68 22.83
N PRO A 57 -7.59 4.63 23.72
CA PRO A 57 -6.63 5.69 23.41
C PRO A 57 -5.27 5.18 22.91
N LYS A 58 -4.80 4.07 23.46
CA LYS A 58 -3.55 3.43 23.03
C LYS A 58 -3.64 2.90 21.59
N ALA A 59 -4.74 2.23 21.25
CA ALA A 59 -4.97 1.73 19.89
C ALA A 59 -5.08 2.89 18.90
N LEU A 60 -5.74 3.99 19.29
CA LEU A 60 -5.82 5.21 18.49
C LEU A 60 -4.43 5.80 18.23
N LEU A 61 -3.57 5.91 19.26
CA LEU A 61 -2.21 6.43 19.10
C LEU A 61 -1.36 5.56 18.16
N ILE A 62 -1.42 4.24 18.29
CA ILE A 62 -0.73 3.32 17.37
C ILE A 62 -1.26 3.47 15.94
N GLY A 63 -2.58 3.61 15.78
CA GLY A 63 -3.22 3.88 14.50
C GLY A 63 -2.76 5.19 13.87
N LEU A 64 -2.58 6.25 14.67
CA LEU A 64 -2.05 7.53 14.19
C LEU A 64 -0.60 7.42 13.72
N ILE A 65 0.24 6.67 14.44
CA ILE A 65 1.63 6.39 14.02
C ILE A 65 1.63 5.64 12.68
N ALA A 66 0.79 4.61 12.55
CA ALA A 66 0.64 3.87 11.29
C ALA A 66 0.16 4.78 10.15
N GLY A 67 -0.78 5.68 10.42
CA GLY A 67 -1.26 6.68 9.47
C GLY A 67 -0.16 7.65 9.02
N ALA A 68 0.69 8.11 9.94
CA ALA A 68 1.83 8.98 9.63
C ALA A 68 2.86 8.28 8.73
N ILE A 69 3.21 7.02 9.04
CA ILE A 69 4.10 6.20 8.20
C ILE A 69 3.48 6.01 6.81
N ASN A 70 2.18 5.70 6.74
CA ASN A 70 1.47 5.56 5.47
C ASN A 70 1.48 6.86 4.65
N ALA A 71 1.32 8.02 5.29
CA ALA A 71 1.38 9.32 4.60
C ALA A 71 2.75 9.57 3.95
N ILE A 72 3.84 9.20 4.62
CA ILE A 72 5.21 9.28 4.06
C ILE A 72 5.35 8.33 2.86
N GLY A 73 4.89 7.08 3.00
CA GLY A 73 4.89 6.11 1.90
C GLY A 73 4.07 6.59 0.70
N PHE A 74 2.90 7.17 0.97
CA PHE A 74 2.00 7.71 -0.05
C PHE A 74 2.60 8.93 -0.77
N LEU A 75 3.31 9.81 -0.06
CA LEU A 75 4.08 10.91 -0.65
C LEU A 75 5.14 10.40 -1.62
N ALA A 76 5.92 9.39 -1.23
CA ALA A 76 6.92 8.78 -2.11
C ALA A 76 6.27 8.08 -3.31
N TYR A 77 5.17 7.34 -3.09
CA TYR A 77 4.47 6.60 -4.12
C TYR A 77 3.85 7.53 -5.18
N THR A 78 3.16 8.58 -4.76
CA THR A 78 2.58 9.59 -5.67
C THR A 78 3.66 10.36 -6.43
N LYS A 79 4.86 10.56 -5.84
CA LYS A 79 6.01 11.11 -6.56
C LYS A 79 6.45 10.19 -7.70
N LEU A 80 6.51 8.87 -7.49
CA LEU A 80 6.84 7.90 -8.54
C LEU A 80 5.79 7.92 -9.67
N ILE A 81 4.50 7.99 -9.32
CA ILE A 81 3.40 8.16 -10.29
C ILE A 81 3.54 9.46 -11.07
N GLY A 82 4.10 10.52 -10.50
CA GLY A 82 4.33 11.80 -11.20
C GLY A 82 5.66 11.90 -11.95
N TRP A 83 6.56 10.92 -11.81
CA TRP A 83 7.94 11.03 -12.30
C TRP A 83 8.03 10.96 -13.83
N GLN A 84 8.36 12.09 -14.46
CA GLN A 84 8.50 12.22 -15.92
C GLN A 84 9.75 11.49 -16.44
N GLY A 85 9.62 10.84 -17.60
CA GLY A 85 10.71 10.08 -18.22
C GLY A 85 11.03 8.75 -17.52
N GLN A 86 10.11 8.23 -16.71
CA GLN A 86 10.22 6.90 -16.09
C GLN A 86 8.94 6.09 -16.32
N ASP A 87 9.10 4.81 -16.59
CA ASP A 87 7.99 3.91 -16.88
C ASP A 87 7.22 3.54 -15.60
N ILE A 88 5.92 3.83 -15.59
CA ILE A 88 5.05 3.48 -14.46
C ILE A 88 4.91 1.95 -14.33
N SER A 89 4.93 1.24 -15.47
CA SER A 89 4.95 -0.22 -15.56
C SER A 89 6.22 -0.85 -15.00
N ARG A 90 7.26 -0.05 -14.73
CA ARG A 90 8.49 -0.48 -14.05
C ARG A 90 8.48 -0.11 -12.57
N LEU A 91 8.33 1.19 -12.26
CA LEU A 91 8.49 1.70 -10.89
C LEU A 91 7.42 1.18 -9.92
N ILE A 92 6.17 1.08 -10.38
CA ILE A 92 5.06 0.66 -9.53
C ILE A 92 5.14 -0.82 -9.16
N PRO A 93 5.37 -1.76 -10.12
CA PRO A 93 5.56 -3.16 -9.77
C PRO A 93 6.76 -3.40 -8.86
N ILE A 94 7.89 -2.70 -9.04
CA ILE A 94 9.03 -2.77 -8.12
C ILE A 94 8.57 -2.40 -6.70
N THR A 95 7.91 -1.26 -6.55
CA THR A 95 7.44 -0.77 -5.25
C THR A 95 6.48 -1.76 -4.59
N LEU A 96 5.49 -2.26 -5.33
CA LEU A 96 4.51 -3.22 -4.81
C LEU A 96 5.13 -4.59 -4.48
N THR A 97 6.22 -4.98 -5.13
CA THR A 97 6.97 -6.21 -4.84
C THR A 97 7.88 -6.06 -3.62
N MET A 98 8.37 -4.84 -3.33
CA MET A 98 9.13 -4.57 -2.11
C MET A 98 8.26 -4.64 -0.85
N THR A 99 6.99 -4.24 -0.94
CA THR A 99 6.03 -4.25 0.17
C THR A 99 5.92 -5.60 0.91
N PRO A 100 5.67 -6.76 0.25
CA PRO A 100 5.58 -8.04 0.95
C PRO A 100 6.90 -8.46 1.62
N ILE A 101 8.06 -8.02 1.09
CA ILE A 101 9.36 -8.28 1.72
C ILE A 101 9.45 -7.54 3.06
N VAL A 102 9.10 -6.25 3.06
CA VAL A 102 9.07 -5.43 4.28
C VAL A 102 8.07 -5.99 5.29
N ILE A 103 6.85 -6.33 4.84
CA ILE A 103 5.82 -6.93 5.69
C ILE A 103 6.29 -8.25 6.29
N ALA A 104 6.95 -9.12 5.52
CA ALA A 104 7.46 -10.40 6.04
C ALA A 104 8.50 -10.18 7.14
N VAL A 105 9.44 -9.25 6.96
CA VAL A 105 10.45 -8.91 7.97
C VAL A 105 9.79 -8.42 9.26
N PHE A 106 8.89 -7.44 9.17
CA PHE A 106 8.19 -6.93 10.36
C PHE A 106 7.21 -7.94 10.95
N GLY A 107 6.62 -8.82 10.14
CA GLY A 107 5.74 -9.90 10.60
C GLY A 107 6.49 -10.91 11.47
N ILE A 108 7.72 -11.24 11.08
CA ILE A 108 8.60 -12.09 11.88
C ILE A 108 9.02 -11.37 13.17
N MET A 109 9.39 -10.09 13.09
CA MET A 109 9.88 -9.35 14.26
C MET A 109 8.79 -9.04 15.30
N VAL A 110 7.61 -8.60 14.84
CA VAL A 110 6.54 -8.08 15.70
C VAL A 110 5.57 -9.18 16.09
N PHE A 111 5.11 -9.98 15.13
CA PHE A 111 4.11 -11.04 15.36
C PHE A 111 4.73 -12.42 15.59
N ARG A 112 6.06 -12.56 15.48
CA ARG A 112 6.79 -13.82 15.64
C ARG A 112 6.27 -14.92 14.70
N GLU A 113 5.88 -14.52 13.49
CA GLU A 113 5.39 -15.48 12.52
C GLU A 113 6.48 -16.48 12.10
N PRO A 114 6.14 -17.76 11.93
CA PRO A 114 7.11 -18.76 11.48
C PRO A 114 7.54 -18.48 10.04
N MET A 115 8.85 -18.54 9.81
CA MET A 115 9.43 -18.44 8.48
C MET A 115 9.45 -19.83 7.83
N THR A 116 8.43 -20.12 7.02
CA THR A 116 8.36 -21.39 6.28
C THR A 116 9.23 -21.35 5.03
N ILE A 117 9.66 -22.51 4.55
CA ILE A 117 10.48 -22.62 3.32
C ILE A 117 9.77 -21.98 2.10
N HIS A 118 8.45 -22.12 2.01
CA HIS A 118 7.64 -21.51 0.96
C HIS A 118 7.69 -19.97 0.99
N ARG A 119 7.66 -19.38 2.20
CA ARG A 119 7.79 -17.92 2.36
C ARG A 119 9.18 -17.44 1.94
N ILE A 120 10.23 -18.18 2.31
CA ILE A 120 11.61 -17.87 1.90
C ILE A 120 11.75 -17.90 0.38
N PHE A 121 11.27 -18.97 -0.27
CA PHE A 121 11.28 -19.05 -1.74
C PHE A 121 10.49 -17.90 -2.38
N GLY A 122 9.32 -17.57 -1.84
CA GLY A 122 8.54 -16.42 -2.31
C GLY A 122 9.30 -15.10 -2.22
N LEU A 123 10.02 -14.85 -1.13
CA LEU A 123 10.85 -13.65 -0.97
C LEU A 123 12.01 -13.60 -1.97
N ILE A 124 12.71 -14.72 -2.18
CA ILE A 124 13.81 -14.81 -3.16
C ILE A 124 13.30 -14.52 -4.58
N LEU A 125 12.14 -15.08 -4.95
CA LEU A 125 11.51 -14.81 -6.24
C LEU A 125 11.10 -13.33 -6.37
N GLY A 126 10.57 -12.73 -5.31
CA GLY A 126 10.24 -11.30 -5.28
C GLY A 126 11.47 -10.41 -5.49
N ILE A 127 12.59 -10.71 -4.82
CA ILE A 127 13.86 -10.01 -5.00
C ILE A 127 14.37 -10.15 -6.44
N SER A 128 14.27 -11.36 -7.01
CA SER A 128 14.67 -11.63 -8.39
C SER A 128 13.81 -10.84 -9.39
N ALA A 129 12.49 -10.75 -9.16
CA ALA A 129 11.59 -9.95 -9.97
C ALA A 129 11.94 -8.45 -9.90
N ILE A 130 12.23 -7.92 -8.71
CA ILE A 130 12.70 -6.54 -8.53
C ILE A 130 13.98 -6.29 -9.34
N TYR A 131 14.96 -7.21 -9.25
CA TYR A 131 16.22 -7.08 -9.99
C TYR A 131 15.99 -7.03 -11.50
N LEU A 132 15.16 -7.93 -12.05
CA LEU A 132 14.86 -7.97 -13.48
C LEU A 132 14.11 -6.72 -13.96
N LEU A 133 13.15 -6.22 -13.19
CA LEU A 133 12.43 -4.98 -13.50
C LEU A 133 13.29 -3.72 -13.32
N SER A 134 14.36 -3.79 -12.52
CA SER A 134 15.23 -2.64 -12.27
C SER A 134 16.20 -2.32 -13.42
N ARG A 135 16.33 -3.21 -14.41
CA ARG A 135 17.17 -3.04 -15.60
C ARG A 135 16.36 -2.48 -16.76
#